data_AF-A0A9N9XLU9-F1
#
_entry.id   AF-A0A9N9XLU9-F1
#
_cell.length_a   1.000
_cell.length_b   1.000
_cell.length_c   1.000
_cell.angle_alpha   90.00
_cell.angle_beta   90.00
_cell.angle_gamma   90.00
#
_symmetry.space_group_name_H-M   'P 1'
#
loop_
_entity.id
_entity.type
_entity.pdbx_description
1 polymer ?
#
loop_
_entity_poly.entity_id
_entity_poly.type
_entity_poly.pdbx_seq_one_letter_code
_entity_poly.pdbx_strand_id
1 'polypeptide(L)'
;MKTLILIFVVSALIDCAWLGCTDECGPNEVKNTCASACKGEPTCQDRNPTIKPGTACITLCVERCECDASKGYIRSGPNGTCIKKEQCRTTRDVTCPKHQSLICTSPCHLTPTCQQRNPKPPQGISCGGLCIKKCECNAEEGYITDEVSDTCVKISDCPK
;
A
#
# COMPACT_ATOMS: atom_id res chain seq x y z
N MET A 1 6.86 44.28 46.35
CA MET A 1 6.50 42.84 46.40
C MET A 1 5.07 42.61 45.90
N LYS A 2 4.78 42.83 44.61
CA LYS A 2 3.49 42.42 44.01
C LYS A 2 3.62 41.91 42.57
N THR A 3 4.82 42.01 41.97
CA THR A 3 5.04 41.69 40.55
C THR A 3 5.56 40.27 40.31
N LEU A 4 6.05 39.56 41.34
CA LEU A 4 6.65 38.22 41.17
C LEU A 4 5.64 37.05 41.21
N ILE A 5 4.42 37.25 41.71
CA ILE A 5 3.46 36.15 41.91
C ILE A 5 2.72 35.80 40.61
N LEU A 6 2.59 36.73 39.66
CA LEU A 6 1.86 36.52 38.40
C LEU A 6 2.61 35.66 37.38
N ILE A 7 3.93 35.49 37.50
CA ILE A 7 4.74 34.74 36.51
C ILE A 7 4.67 33.23 36.79
N PHE A 8 4.53 32.80 38.04
CA PHE A 8 4.51 31.38 38.42
C PHE A 8 3.18 30.67 38.15
N VAL A 9 2.07 31.39 37.93
CA VAL A 9 0.77 30.76 37.65
C VAL A 9 0.59 30.47 36.15
N VAL A 10 1.32 31.18 35.29
CA VAL A 10 1.24 30.98 33.82
C VAL A 10 2.04 29.76 33.37
N SER A 11 3.04 29.32 34.15
CA SER A 11 3.90 28.19 33.78
C SER A 11 3.27 26.81 33.97
N ALA A 12 2.12 26.67 34.65
CA ALA A 12 1.47 25.38 34.86
C ALA A 12 0.36 25.05 33.82
N LEU A 13 0.13 25.93 32.85
CA LEU A 13 -0.84 25.72 31.76
C LEU A 13 -0.17 25.51 30.39
N ILE A 14 1.17 25.45 30.35
CA ILE A 14 1.96 25.37 29.11
C ILE A 14 2.79 24.09 29.12
N ASP A 15 2.16 22.92 29.22
CA ASP A 15 2.87 21.63 29.15
C ASP A 15 2.21 20.58 28.23
N CYS A 16 1.20 20.93 27.43
CA CYS A 16 0.67 20.02 26.40
C CYS A 16 0.87 20.50 24.95
N ALA A 17 1.34 21.73 24.73
CA ALA A 17 1.46 22.31 23.39
C ALA A 17 2.72 21.88 22.62
N TRP A 18 3.74 21.31 23.29
CA TRP A 18 5.03 20.98 22.66
C TRP A 18 5.26 19.48 22.42
N LEU A 19 4.38 18.61 22.93
CA LEU A 19 4.55 17.14 22.84
C LEU A 19 3.48 16.43 21.98
N GLY A 20 2.67 17.15 21.21
CA GLY A 20 1.77 16.52 20.23
C GLY A 20 0.77 15.53 20.84
N CYS A 21 0.38 15.74 22.10
CA CYS A 21 -0.65 14.93 22.76
C CYS A 21 -2.01 15.60 22.58
N THR A 22 -2.49 15.69 21.35
CA THR A 22 -3.94 15.78 21.14
C THR A 22 -4.43 14.35 20.98
N ASP A 23 -5.39 13.93 21.81
CA ASP A 23 -6.23 12.73 21.63
C ASP A 23 -7.04 12.74 20.30
N GLU A 24 -6.72 13.66 19.41
CA GLU A 24 -7.39 13.92 18.16
C GLU A 24 -6.73 13.07 17.08
N CYS A 25 -7.52 12.15 16.54
CA CYS A 25 -7.14 11.41 15.35
C CYS A 25 -6.93 12.34 14.16
N GLY A 26 -6.17 11.87 13.18
CA GLY A 26 -5.87 12.64 11.98
C GLY A 26 -7.10 12.90 11.11
N PRO A 27 -6.92 13.64 10.00
CA PRO A 27 -7.99 13.92 9.06
C PRO A 27 -8.70 12.64 8.58
N ASN A 28 -10.04 12.64 8.67
CA ASN A 28 -10.90 11.52 8.29
C ASN A 28 -10.70 10.23 9.11
N GLU A 29 -10.09 10.34 10.28
CA GLU A 29 -10.00 9.26 11.25
C GLU A 29 -10.98 9.48 12.41
N VAL A 30 -11.34 8.39 13.08
CA VAL A 30 -12.14 8.37 14.31
C VAL A 30 -11.43 7.54 15.37
N LYS A 31 -11.55 7.95 16.63
CA LYS A 31 -10.98 7.21 17.76
C LYS A 31 -11.79 5.93 17.97
N ASN A 32 -11.16 4.78 17.74
CA ASN A 32 -11.71 3.48 18.10
C ASN A 32 -11.13 3.07 19.46
N THR A 33 -11.96 3.06 20.50
CA THR A 33 -11.57 2.71 21.87
C THR A 33 -11.47 1.19 22.10
N CYS A 34 -11.91 0.38 21.13
CA CYS A 34 -11.75 -1.07 21.19
C CYS A 34 -11.52 -1.67 19.81
N ALA A 35 -10.34 -1.41 19.23
CA ALA A 35 -9.89 -2.15 18.07
C ALA A 35 -9.31 -3.51 18.46
N SER A 36 -9.30 -4.46 17.52
CA SER A 36 -8.65 -5.76 17.71
C SER A 36 -7.13 -5.60 17.76
N ALA A 37 -6.48 -6.22 18.75
CA ALA A 37 -5.02 -6.31 18.82
C ALA A 37 -4.39 -7.12 17.67
N CYS A 38 -5.17 -7.96 16.98
CA CYS A 38 -4.66 -8.94 16.03
C CYS A 38 -5.10 -8.69 14.59
N LYS A 39 -6.25 -8.03 14.42
CA LYS A 39 -6.78 -7.67 13.11
C LYS A 39 -6.48 -6.19 12.86
N GLY A 40 -5.71 -5.93 11.80
CA GLY A 40 -5.45 -4.58 11.32
C GLY A 40 -6.72 -3.89 10.80
N GLU A 41 -6.64 -2.58 10.57
CA GLU A 41 -7.74 -1.89 9.90
C GLU A 41 -7.74 -2.20 8.39
N PRO A 42 -8.90 -2.15 7.71
CA PRO A 42 -8.96 -2.28 6.26
C PRO A 42 -8.14 -1.19 5.55
N THR A 43 -7.39 -1.61 4.53
CA THR A 43 -6.61 -0.75 3.63
C THR A 43 -7.08 -0.92 2.19
N CYS A 44 -6.60 -0.07 1.27
CA CYS A 44 -6.85 -0.27 -0.16
C CYS A 44 -6.28 -1.61 -0.67
N GLN A 45 -5.17 -2.10 -0.12
CA GLN A 45 -4.48 -3.33 -0.49
C GLN A 45 -5.14 -4.56 0.13
N ASP A 46 -5.64 -4.44 1.35
CA ASP A 46 -6.33 -5.48 2.09
C ASP A 46 -7.64 -4.95 2.68
N ARG A 47 -8.74 -5.18 1.97
CA ARG A 47 -10.07 -4.70 2.36
C ARG A 47 -10.70 -5.51 3.48
N ASN A 48 -10.20 -6.71 3.77
CA ASN A 48 -10.72 -7.57 4.82
C ASN A 48 -9.57 -8.29 5.53
N PRO A 49 -8.80 -7.57 6.36
CA PRO A 49 -7.71 -8.17 7.10
C PRO A 49 -8.23 -9.31 7.96
N THR A 50 -7.63 -10.48 7.81
CA THR A 50 -7.92 -11.67 8.60
C THR A 50 -6.80 -11.94 9.58
N ILE A 51 -7.12 -12.60 10.68
CA ILE A 51 -6.11 -13.11 11.61
C ILE A 51 -5.35 -14.22 10.87
N LYS A 52 -4.01 -14.15 10.89
CA LYS A 52 -3.18 -15.16 10.24
C LYS A 52 -3.47 -16.55 10.83
N PRO A 53 -3.63 -17.59 9.99
CA PRO A 53 -3.85 -18.96 10.47
C PRO A 53 -2.75 -19.37 11.47
N GLY A 54 -3.16 -20.03 12.56
CA GLY A 54 -2.23 -20.47 13.61
C GLY A 54 -1.76 -19.38 14.58
N THR A 55 -2.26 -18.14 14.46
CA THR A 55 -1.95 -17.07 15.41
C THR A 55 -2.98 -17.03 16.54
N ALA A 56 -2.53 -17.22 17.78
CA ALA A 56 -3.36 -16.97 18.95
C ALA A 56 -3.66 -15.46 19.04
N CYS A 57 -4.93 -15.10 19.09
CA CYS A 57 -5.35 -13.71 19.21
C CYS A 57 -5.87 -13.43 20.61
N ILE A 58 -5.29 -12.42 21.25
CA ILE A 58 -5.78 -11.93 22.54
C ILE A 58 -7.02 -11.06 22.34
N THR A 59 -8.03 -11.23 23.19
CA THR A 59 -9.29 -10.48 23.17
C THR A 59 -9.20 -9.09 23.79
N LEU A 60 -7.99 -8.53 23.91
CA LEU A 60 -7.81 -7.17 24.41
C LEU A 60 -8.19 -6.13 23.35
N CYS A 61 -8.89 -5.10 23.82
CA CYS A 61 -9.13 -3.86 23.10
C CYS A 61 -7.84 -3.04 23.04
N VAL A 62 -7.48 -2.55 21.85
CA VAL A 62 -6.43 -1.56 21.67
C VAL A 62 -7.08 -0.27 21.21
N GLU A 63 -6.89 0.81 21.96
CA GLU A 63 -7.32 2.14 21.52
C GLU A 63 -6.43 2.61 20.37
N ARG A 64 -7.03 3.00 19.24
CA ARG A 64 -6.29 3.56 18.10
C ARG A 64 -7.19 4.39 17.20
N CYS A 65 -6.57 5.22 16.36
CA CYS A 65 -7.26 5.93 15.30
C CYS A 65 -7.45 5.02 14.08
N GLU A 66 -8.68 4.99 13.55
CA GLU A 66 -9.03 4.24 12.35
C GLU A 66 -9.73 5.17 11.35
N CYS A 67 -9.62 4.89 10.06
CA CYS A 67 -10.37 5.67 9.07
C CYS A 67 -11.88 5.58 9.30
N ASP A 68 -12.58 6.71 9.16
CA ASP A 68 -14.03 6.80 9.33
C ASP A 68 -14.78 6.04 8.22
N ALA A 69 -14.97 4.75 8.44
CA ALA A 69 -15.63 3.86 7.51
C ALA A 69 -17.10 4.23 7.28
N SER A 70 -17.75 4.90 8.26
CA SER A 70 -19.14 5.36 8.17
C SER A 70 -19.29 6.47 7.13
N LYS A 71 -18.26 7.30 6.95
CA LYS A 71 -18.18 8.32 5.89
C LYS A 71 -17.53 7.82 4.60
N GLY A 72 -17.27 6.51 4.49
CA GLY A 72 -16.69 5.88 3.31
C GLY A 72 -15.19 6.07 3.16
N TYR A 73 -14.47 6.37 4.24
CA TYR A 73 -13.01 6.43 4.21
C TYR A 73 -12.36 5.05 4.41
N ILE A 74 -11.14 4.90 3.92
CA ILE A 74 -10.29 3.72 4.05
C ILE A 74 -8.82 4.14 3.99
N ARG A 75 -7.93 3.40 4.65
CA ARG A 75 -6.51 3.76 4.65
C ARG A 75 -5.86 3.39 3.32
N SER A 76 -5.07 4.31 2.77
CA SER A 76 -4.39 4.07 1.48
C SER A 76 -3.31 2.99 1.54
N GLY A 77 -2.82 2.62 2.73
CA GLY A 77 -1.86 1.54 2.99
C GLY A 77 -1.53 1.45 4.49
N PRO A 78 -0.61 0.55 4.92
CA PRO A 78 -0.30 0.32 6.34
C PRO A 78 0.09 1.57 7.14
N ASN A 79 0.69 2.57 6.50
CA ASN A 79 1.04 3.88 7.07
C ASN A 79 0.45 5.05 6.27
N GLY A 80 -0.62 4.78 5.52
CA GLY A 80 -1.24 5.74 4.61
C GLY A 80 -2.21 6.69 5.32
N THR A 81 -2.69 7.69 4.58
CA THR A 81 -3.79 8.56 5.01
C THR A 81 -5.15 7.93 4.71
N CYS A 82 -6.19 8.42 5.38
CA CYS A 82 -7.57 8.05 5.10
C CYS A 82 -8.08 8.78 3.86
N ILE A 83 -8.41 8.01 2.82
CA ILE A 83 -8.92 8.49 1.54
C ILE A 83 -10.31 7.91 1.29
N LYS A 84 -11.05 8.47 0.35
CA LYS A 84 -12.35 7.91 -0.05
C LYS A 84 -12.15 6.52 -0.67
N LYS A 85 -13.02 5.56 -0.37
CA LYS A 85 -12.92 4.18 -0.88
C LYS A 85 -12.85 4.10 -2.41
N GLU A 86 -13.46 5.06 -3.10
CA GLU A 86 -13.47 5.22 -4.55
C GLU A 86 -12.11 5.69 -5.10
N GLN A 87 -11.30 6.35 -4.26
CA GLN A 87 -9.94 6.78 -4.59
C GLN A 87 -8.91 5.68 -4.37
N CYS A 88 -9.28 4.57 -3.72
CA CYS A 88 -8.45 3.37 -3.81
C CYS A 88 -8.35 3.01 -5.27
N ARG A 89 -7.16 3.18 -5.86
CA ARG A 89 -6.82 2.49 -7.10
C ARG A 89 -7.03 1.02 -6.81
N THR A 90 -8.15 0.48 -7.28
CA THR A 90 -8.36 -0.94 -7.15
C THR A 90 -7.22 -1.59 -7.92
N THR A 91 -6.73 -2.73 -7.46
CA THR A 91 -5.90 -3.58 -8.32
C THR A 91 -6.71 -4.10 -9.55
N ARG A 92 -7.93 -3.58 -9.79
CA ARG A 92 -8.74 -3.76 -11.00
C ARG A 92 -8.60 -2.60 -11.99
N ASP A 93 -8.04 -1.45 -11.59
CA ASP A 93 -7.76 -0.31 -12.47
C ASP A 93 -6.27 -0.18 -12.77
N VAL A 94 -5.59 -1.32 -12.94
CA VAL A 94 -4.29 -1.29 -13.62
C VAL A 94 -4.60 -1.18 -15.11
N THR A 95 -4.78 0.06 -15.58
CA THR A 95 -4.83 0.34 -17.01
C THR A 95 -3.41 0.21 -17.55
N CYS A 96 -3.18 -0.83 -18.34
CA CYS A 96 -1.89 -0.99 -19.00
C CYS A 96 -1.76 -0.01 -20.18
N PRO A 97 -0.56 0.54 -20.40
CA PRO A 97 -0.20 1.28 -21.60
C PRO A 97 -0.54 0.55 -22.92
N LYS A 98 -0.47 1.28 -24.04
CA LYS A 98 -0.75 0.72 -25.36
C LYS A 98 0.13 -0.52 -25.65
N HIS A 99 -0.48 -1.55 -26.23
CA HIS A 99 0.14 -2.85 -26.55
C HIS A 99 0.63 -3.63 -25.33
N GLN A 100 0.09 -3.35 -24.14
CA GLN A 100 0.34 -4.12 -22.94
C GLN A 100 -0.96 -4.73 -22.39
N SER A 101 -0.83 -5.91 -21.80
CA SER A 101 -1.90 -6.61 -21.08
C SER A 101 -1.53 -6.79 -19.61
N LEU A 102 -2.56 -6.77 -18.77
CA LEU A 102 -2.40 -7.05 -17.35
C LEU A 102 -2.28 -8.56 -17.16
N ILE A 103 -1.10 -9.02 -16.76
CA ILE A 103 -0.84 -10.44 -16.51
C ILE A 103 -0.58 -10.70 -15.02
N CYS A 104 -0.82 -11.94 -14.61
CA CYS A 104 -0.35 -12.49 -13.35
C CYS A 104 1.04 -13.09 -13.57
N THR A 105 2.09 -12.46 -13.03
CA THR A 105 3.46 -12.96 -13.08
C THR A 105 3.91 -13.53 -11.73
N SER A 106 5.01 -14.27 -11.73
CA SER A 106 5.71 -14.76 -10.55
C SER A 106 7.21 -14.47 -10.69
N PRO A 107 8.02 -14.56 -9.61
CA PRO A 107 9.47 -14.38 -9.68
C PRO A 107 10.20 -15.32 -10.66
N CYS A 108 9.52 -16.37 -11.13
CA CYS A 108 10.05 -17.33 -12.10
C CYS A 108 9.47 -17.17 -13.49
N HIS A 109 8.39 -16.40 -13.64
CA HIS A 109 7.84 -16.05 -14.94
C HIS A 109 8.64 -14.87 -15.49
N LEU A 110 9.70 -15.21 -16.22
CA LEU A 110 10.55 -14.24 -16.88
C LEU A 110 10.03 -13.97 -18.27
N THR A 111 9.93 -12.68 -18.57
CA THR A 111 9.33 -12.16 -19.79
C THR A 111 10.47 -11.81 -20.75
N PRO A 112 10.50 -12.40 -21.97
CA PRO A 112 11.58 -12.12 -22.91
C PRO A 112 11.58 -10.65 -23.33
N THR A 113 12.76 -10.10 -23.60
CA THR A 113 12.96 -8.72 -24.07
C THR A 113 13.74 -8.72 -25.39
N CYS A 114 13.87 -7.54 -26.02
CA CYS A 114 14.75 -7.39 -27.20
C CYS A 114 16.21 -7.79 -26.87
N GLN A 115 16.69 -7.41 -25.68
CA GLN A 115 18.05 -7.64 -25.20
C GLN A 115 18.26 -9.07 -24.68
N GLN A 116 17.22 -9.67 -24.09
CA GLN A 116 17.25 -11.01 -23.53
C GLN A 116 16.06 -11.85 -24.00
N ARG A 117 16.24 -12.52 -25.15
CA ARG A 117 15.20 -13.38 -25.76
C ARG A 117 14.89 -14.64 -24.97
N ASN A 118 15.83 -15.13 -24.16
CA ASN A 118 15.69 -16.38 -23.41
C ASN A 118 16.16 -16.20 -21.96
N PRO A 119 15.36 -15.51 -21.12
CA PRO A 119 15.72 -15.24 -19.74
C PRO A 119 15.59 -16.52 -18.90
N LYS A 120 16.59 -16.78 -18.04
CA LYS A 120 16.62 -17.99 -17.18
C LYS A 120 16.29 -17.63 -15.73
N PRO A 121 15.40 -18.40 -15.07
CA PRO A 121 15.04 -18.14 -13.68
C PRO A 121 16.28 -18.21 -12.78
N PRO A 122 16.37 -17.35 -11.75
CA PRO A 122 17.44 -17.45 -10.77
C PRO A 122 17.38 -18.81 -10.06
N GLN A 123 18.55 -19.40 -9.80
CA GLN A 123 18.63 -20.67 -9.10
C GLN A 123 18.27 -20.49 -7.61
N GLY A 124 17.55 -21.46 -7.03
CA GLY A 124 17.24 -21.47 -5.60
C GLY A 124 15.97 -20.72 -5.18
N ILE A 125 15.12 -20.29 -6.12
CA ILE A 125 13.84 -19.63 -5.82
C ILE A 125 12.69 -20.65 -5.92
N SER A 126 11.81 -20.66 -4.91
CA SER A 126 10.55 -21.43 -4.95
C SER A 126 9.47 -20.61 -5.67
N CYS A 127 9.05 -21.10 -6.83
CA CYS A 127 8.01 -20.52 -7.67
C CYS A 127 6.62 -20.93 -7.16
N GLY A 128 6.27 -20.55 -5.94
CA GLY A 128 4.91 -20.76 -5.42
C GLY A 128 3.87 -20.05 -6.30
N GLY A 129 2.58 -20.41 -6.17
CA GLY A 129 1.44 -19.88 -6.95
C GLY A 129 1.09 -18.41 -6.69
N LEU A 130 2.09 -17.54 -6.57
CA LEU A 130 1.97 -16.10 -6.39
C LEU A 130 1.57 -15.45 -7.71
N CYS A 131 0.45 -14.72 -7.73
CA CYS A 131 0.10 -13.80 -8.81
C CYS A 131 0.50 -12.38 -8.39
N ILE A 132 1.60 -11.89 -8.96
CA ILE A 132 1.98 -10.49 -8.94
C ILE A 132 1.41 -9.86 -10.23
N LYS A 133 0.49 -8.92 -10.10
CA LYS A 133 -0.07 -8.23 -11.28
C LYS A 133 0.96 -7.28 -11.90
N LYS A 134 1.25 -7.41 -13.19
CA LYS A 134 2.17 -6.56 -13.95
C LYS A 134 1.61 -6.31 -15.36
N CYS A 135 1.89 -5.15 -15.93
CA CYS A 135 1.68 -4.91 -17.36
C CYS A 135 2.84 -5.46 -18.17
N GLU A 136 2.55 -6.30 -19.15
CA GLU A 136 3.54 -6.88 -20.07
C GLU A 136 3.11 -6.62 -21.50
N CYS A 137 4.09 -6.50 -22.42
CA CYS A 137 3.80 -6.36 -23.85
C CYS A 137 3.01 -7.56 -24.38
N ASN A 138 2.04 -7.31 -25.26
CA ASN A 138 1.20 -8.34 -25.85
C ASN A 138 2.00 -9.24 -26.79
N ALA A 139 2.52 -10.34 -26.27
CA ALA A 139 3.26 -11.33 -27.05
C ALA A 139 2.40 -11.96 -28.16
N GLU A 140 1.10 -12.13 -27.94
CA GLU A 140 0.14 -12.63 -28.94
C GLU A 140 0.01 -11.71 -30.16
N GLU A 141 0.15 -10.40 -29.94
CA GLU A 141 0.17 -9.38 -31.00
C GLU A 141 1.57 -9.17 -31.60
N GLY A 142 2.57 -9.93 -31.13
CA GLY A 142 3.96 -9.86 -31.59
C GLY A 142 4.78 -8.71 -30.98
N TYR A 143 4.32 -8.13 -29.87
CA TYR A 143 5.06 -7.10 -29.14
C TYR A 143 6.00 -7.70 -28.09
N ILE A 144 7.13 -7.03 -27.90
CA ILE A 144 8.13 -7.37 -26.89
C ILE A 144 8.70 -6.09 -26.28
N THR A 145 9.15 -6.15 -25.03
CA THR A 145 9.77 -5.01 -24.35
C THR A 145 11.17 -4.76 -24.92
N ASP A 146 11.44 -3.51 -25.27
CA ASP A 146 12.79 -2.98 -25.45
C ASP A 146 13.27 -2.34 -24.14
N GLU A 147 14.28 -2.92 -23.50
CA GLU A 147 14.81 -2.44 -22.22
C GLU A 147 15.51 -1.07 -22.33
N VAL A 148 15.93 -0.67 -23.54
CA VAL A 148 16.62 0.61 -23.75
C VAL A 148 15.62 1.76 -23.76
N SER A 149 14.49 1.59 -24.47
CA SER A 149 13.44 2.61 -24.53
C SER A 149 12.35 2.45 -23.47
N ASP A 150 12.29 1.30 -22.80
CA ASP A 150 11.20 0.88 -21.91
C ASP A 150 9.82 0.91 -22.62
N THR A 151 9.79 0.52 -23.90
CA THR A 151 8.56 0.50 -24.71
C THR A 151 8.28 -0.86 -25.34
N CYS A 152 7.01 -1.09 -25.70
CA CYS A 152 6.62 -2.26 -26.47
C CYS A 152 6.81 -2.00 -27.97
N VAL A 153 7.75 -2.73 -28.56
CA VAL A 153 8.03 -2.71 -29.99
C VAL A 153 7.70 -4.07 -30.60
N LYS A 154 7.51 -4.15 -31.91
CA LYS A 154 7.40 -5.46 -32.56
C LYS A 154 8.73 -6.19 -32.46
N ILE A 155 8.67 -7.52 -32.39
CA ILE A 155 9.89 -8.37 -32.34
C ILE A 155 10.86 -8.06 -33.49
N SER A 156 10.35 -7.72 -34.67
CA SER A 156 11.10 -7.32 -35.88
C SER A 156 11.82 -5.98 -35.74
N ASP A 157 11.33 -5.11 -34.87
CA ASP A 157 11.75 -3.72 -34.74
C ASP A 157 12.67 -3.53 -33.53
N CYS A 158 13.09 -4.64 -32.90
CA CYS A 158 14.06 -4.60 -31.82
C CYS A 158 15.35 -3.92 -32.30
N PRO A 159 15.92 -3.02 -31.47
CA PRO A 159 17.21 -2.42 -31.78
C PRO A 159 18.28 -3.52 -31.93
N LYS A 160 19.14 -3.36 -32.92
CA LYS A 160 20.29 -4.25 -33.17
C LYS A 160 21.48 -3.88 -32.30
#